data_AF-F9UAT7-F1
#
_entry.id   AF-F9UAT7-F1
#
_cell.length_a   1.000
_cell.length_b   1.000
_cell.length_c   1.000
_cell.angle_alpha   90.00
_cell.angle_beta   90.00
_cell.angle_gamma   90.00
#
_symmetry.space_group_name_H-M   'P 1'
#
loop_
_entity.id
_entity.type
_entity.pdbx_description
1 polymer ?
#
loop_
_entity_poly.entity_id
_entity_poly.type
_entity_poly.pdbx_seq_one_letter_code
_entity_poly.pdbx_strand_id
1 'polypeptide(L)'
;MPSELETDAQEVFEFTVGGFARGFLPKRFTASTIDPVAAANVGAGANMAFRRDLLLEMGLFARELDVGTPARAAGDTYAFFRVLDAGYTISYNPRALVWHRHRRDMQSLISTLRGYNVGTYVFLLRCLLEHRDPAAIHAGLWWLRYHLLRNLWRGIRGKRKTQPLALTLSELCGLLDVPRAYIRSVRREQEAGR
;
A
#
# COMPACT_ATOMS: atom_id res chain seq x y z
N MET A 1 -13.43 9.39 -1.23
CA MET A 1 -14.77 8.79 -1.35
C MET A 1 -14.88 8.07 -2.68
N PRO A 2 -15.60 6.94 -2.79
CA PRO A 2 -15.86 6.35 -4.10
C PRO A 2 -16.70 7.32 -4.93
N SER A 3 -16.35 7.50 -6.21
CA SER A 3 -17.17 8.29 -7.16
C SER A 3 -18.42 7.54 -7.60
N GLU A 4 -18.35 6.21 -7.62
CA GLU A 4 -19.42 5.31 -8.05
C GLU A 4 -19.26 3.96 -7.33
N LEU A 5 -20.38 3.27 -7.12
CA LEU A 5 -20.47 1.89 -6.61
C LEU A 5 -21.56 1.16 -7.42
N GLU A 6 -21.34 1.03 -8.72
CA GLU A 6 -22.31 0.48 -9.66
C GLU A 6 -22.07 -1.01 -9.95
N THR A 7 -20.88 -1.52 -9.63
CA THR A 7 -20.51 -2.92 -9.93
C THR A 7 -20.04 -3.67 -8.70
N ASP A 8 -20.16 -5.00 -8.75
CA ASP A 8 -19.68 -5.89 -7.68
C ASP A 8 -18.20 -5.69 -7.36
N ALA A 9 -17.36 -5.42 -8.37
CA ALA A 9 -15.94 -5.16 -8.14
C ALA A 9 -15.72 -3.91 -7.27
N GLN A 10 -16.49 -2.85 -7.52
CA GLN A 10 -16.37 -1.60 -6.79
C GLN A 10 -16.84 -1.77 -5.33
N GLU A 11 -17.94 -2.47 -5.12
CA GLU A 11 -18.43 -2.82 -3.78
C GLU A 11 -17.44 -3.72 -3.03
N VAL A 12 -16.83 -4.70 -3.70
CA VAL A 12 -15.81 -5.57 -3.10
C VAL A 12 -14.61 -4.74 -2.65
N PHE A 13 -14.13 -3.80 -3.47
CA PHE A 13 -13.03 -2.92 -3.04
C PHE A 13 -13.43 -2.07 -1.83
N GLU A 14 -14.57 -1.38 -1.89
CA GLU A 14 -14.99 -0.45 -0.84
C GLU A 14 -15.26 -1.16 0.50
N PHE A 15 -16.04 -2.24 0.48
CA PHE A 15 -16.54 -2.85 1.71
C PHE A 15 -15.74 -4.07 2.17
N THR A 16 -15.02 -4.74 1.27
CA THR A 16 -14.34 -6.01 1.59
C THR A 16 -12.83 -5.87 1.70
N VAL A 17 -12.22 -5.05 0.84
CA VAL A 17 -10.79 -4.72 0.89
C VAL A 17 -10.54 -3.65 1.96
N GLY A 18 -11.41 -2.63 2.04
CA GLY A 18 -11.37 -1.58 3.06
C GLY A 18 -11.45 -0.15 2.52
N GLY A 19 -11.56 0.01 1.19
CA GLY A 19 -11.65 1.32 0.55
C GLY A 19 -10.50 2.27 0.89
N PHE A 20 -10.73 3.56 0.68
CA PHE A 20 -9.78 4.62 1.06
C PHE A 20 -10.32 5.55 2.17
N ALA A 21 -11.51 5.28 2.71
CA ALA A 21 -12.11 6.12 3.75
C ALA A 21 -11.33 5.99 5.07
N ARG A 22 -11.03 7.13 5.71
CA ARG A 22 -10.27 7.18 6.99
C ARG A 22 -11.02 7.93 8.10
N GLY A 23 -12.31 8.18 7.91
CA GLY A 23 -13.17 8.95 8.82
C GLY A 23 -13.10 10.46 8.59
N PHE A 24 -13.90 11.22 9.35
CA PHE A 24 -14.05 12.67 9.18
C PHE A 24 -13.39 13.50 10.28
N LEU A 25 -12.57 12.85 11.13
CA LEU A 25 -11.83 13.53 12.18
C LEU A 25 -10.39 13.78 11.73
N PRO A 26 -9.82 14.97 12.02
CA PRO A 26 -8.39 15.22 11.82
C PRO A 26 -7.55 14.19 12.58
N LYS A 27 -6.44 13.76 11.97
CA LYS A 27 -5.47 12.88 12.62
C LYS A 27 -4.06 13.40 12.41
N ARG A 28 -3.19 13.14 13.37
CA ARG A 28 -1.77 13.46 13.30
C ARG A 28 -0.97 12.20 13.55
N PHE A 29 0.00 11.96 12.69
CA PHE A 29 0.88 10.81 12.75
C PHE A 29 2.32 11.30 12.94
N THR A 30 2.96 10.79 13.96
CA THR A 30 4.37 10.92 14.32
C THR A 30 4.93 9.53 14.61
N ALA A 31 6.26 9.37 14.62
CA ALA A 31 6.92 8.12 14.99
C ALA A 31 6.52 7.59 16.39
N SER A 32 6.04 8.47 17.29
CA SER A 32 5.53 8.08 18.61
C SER A 32 4.08 7.56 18.61
N THR A 33 3.31 7.84 17.57
CA THR A 33 1.89 7.41 17.45
C THR A 33 1.71 6.21 16.54
N ILE A 34 2.64 6.01 15.61
CA ILE A 34 2.62 4.92 14.64
C ILE A 34 4.06 4.55 14.29
N ASP A 35 4.32 3.26 14.23
CA ASP A 35 5.58 2.73 13.68
C ASP A 35 5.72 3.16 12.21
N PRO A 36 6.85 3.76 11.78
CA PRO A 36 7.08 4.13 10.39
C PRO A 36 6.80 2.99 9.40
N VAL A 37 7.12 1.74 9.74
CA VAL A 37 6.85 0.56 8.90
C VAL A 37 5.34 0.35 8.67
N ALA A 38 4.50 0.85 9.56
CA ALA A 38 3.04 0.83 9.42
C ALA A 38 2.48 2.03 8.62
N ALA A 39 3.33 2.76 7.89
CA ALA A 39 2.98 3.96 7.10
C ALA A 39 1.80 3.79 6.14
N ALA A 40 1.51 2.58 5.64
CA ALA A 40 0.33 2.30 4.81
C ALA A 40 -1.00 2.63 5.51
N ASN A 41 -1.01 2.77 6.84
CA ASN A 41 -2.19 3.17 7.60
C ASN A 41 -2.42 4.69 7.64
N VAL A 42 -1.41 5.48 7.28
CA VAL A 42 -1.47 6.96 7.31
C VAL A 42 -2.39 7.49 6.21
N GLY A 43 -2.31 6.92 5.02
CA GLY A 43 -3.05 7.40 3.86
C GLY A 43 -2.76 6.61 2.59
N ALA A 44 -3.10 7.20 1.46
CA ALA A 44 -2.80 6.68 0.12
C ALA A 44 -2.41 7.85 -0.79
N GLY A 45 -1.67 7.55 -1.85
CA GLY A 45 -1.11 8.52 -2.79
C GLY A 45 -2.12 9.29 -3.64
N ALA A 46 -3.42 9.06 -3.43
CA ALA A 46 -4.49 9.70 -4.19
C ALA A 46 -4.62 11.22 -3.92
N ASN A 47 -4.25 11.69 -2.72
CA ASN A 47 -4.25 13.12 -2.40
C ASN A 47 -3.22 13.41 -1.30
N MET A 48 -2.09 14.02 -1.67
CA MET A 48 -1.00 14.31 -0.76
C MET A 48 -0.36 15.66 -1.11
N ALA A 49 0.14 16.35 -0.09
CA ALA A 49 0.96 17.54 -0.25
C ALA A 49 2.19 17.43 0.66
N PHE A 50 3.34 17.80 0.13
CA PHE A 50 4.62 17.81 0.86
C PHE A 50 5.19 19.22 0.85
N ARG A 51 5.90 19.59 1.92
CA ARG A 51 6.73 20.78 1.88
C ARG A 51 7.87 20.54 0.88
N ARG A 52 8.11 21.54 0.02
CA ARG A 52 9.07 21.40 -1.10
C ARG A 52 10.49 21.13 -0.62
N ASP A 53 10.94 21.90 0.37
CA ASP A 53 12.25 21.77 1.01
C ASP A 53 12.45 20.37 1.58
N LEU A 54 11.49 19.87 2.36
CA LEU A 54 11.51 18.52 2.92
C LEU A 54 11.59 17.45 1.81
N LEU A 55 10.79 17.59 0.74
CA LEU A 55 10.79 16.61 -0.35
C LEU A 55 12.14 16.57 -1.09
N LEU A 56 12.78 17.73 -1.28
CA LEU A 56 14.12 17.83 -1.87
C LEU A 56 15.20 17.24 -0.95
N GLU A 57 15.13 17.52 0.34
CA GLU A 57 16.05 16.97 1.35
C GLU A 57 15.97 15.43 1.41
N MET A 58 14.76 14.86 1.32
CA MET A 58 14.55 13.41 1.29
C MET A 58 14.86 12.76 -0.06
N GLY A 59 15.36 13.51 -1.05
CA GLY A 59 15.74 12.97 -2.36
C GLY A 59 14.57 12.61 -3.27
N LEU A 60 13.44 13.33 -3.18
CA LEU A 60 12.21 13.10 -3.97
C LEU A 60 11.64 11.68 -3.80
N PHE A 61 10.60 11.32 -4.57
CA PHE A 61 9.98 10.00 -4.50
C PHE A 61 10.90 8.91 -5.06
N ALA A 62 10.86 7.72 -4.45
CA ALA A 62 11.50 6.52 -4.97
C ALA A 62 10.70 5.98 -6.17
N ARG A 63 11.01 6.49 -7.36
CA ARG A 63 10.29 6.19 -8.61
C ARG A 63 10.28 4.70 -8.93
N GLU A 64 11.32 3.98 -8.51
CA GLU A 64 11.43 2.53 -8.67
C GLU A 64 10.31 1.78 -7.93
N LEU A 65 9.62 2.39 -6.96
CA LEU A 65 8.52 1.78 -6.23
C LEU A 65 7.13 2.10 -6.79
N ASP A 66 7.03 2.88 -7.86
CA ASP A 66 5.73 3.33 -8.38
C ASP A 66 5.02 2.29 -9.26
N VAL A 67 3.74 2.54 -9.53
CA VAL A 67 2.84 1.57 -10.21
C VAL A 67 3.32 1.12 -11.59
N GLY A 68 4.10 1.96 -12.29
CA GLY A 68 4.68 1.65 -13.60
C GLY A 68 5.90 0.74 -13.57
N THR A 69 6.40 0.37 -12.39
CA THR A 69 7.62 -0.43 -12.23
C THR A 69 7.31 -1.88 -11.85
N PRO A 70 8.31 -2.78 -11.88
CA PRO A 70 8.11 -4.14 -11.38
C PRO A 70 7.67 -4.21 -9.91
N ALA A 71 7.88 -3.17 -9.09
CA ALA A 71 7.41 -3.08 -7.71
C ALA A 71 5.89 -2.86 -7.60
N ARG A 72 5.26 -2.31 -8.65
CA ARG A 72 3.81 -2.17 -8.85
C ARG A 72 3.06 -1.25 -7.90
N ALA A 73 3.63 -0.86 -6.76
CA ALA A 73 3.07 0.11 -5.81
C ALA A 73 4.05 0.36 -4.65
N ALA A 74 3.68 1.34 -3.80
CA ALA A 74 4.29 1.72 -2.53
C ALA A 74 5.28 2.90 -2.54
N GLY A 75 5.43 3.63 -3.65
CA GLY A 75 6.19 4.89 -3.65
C GLY A 75 5.62 5.94 -2.68
N ASP A 76 4.30 6.05 -2.58
CA ASP A 76 3.59 6.88 -1.60
C ASP A 76 3.82 6.43 -0.16
N THR A 77 3.70 5.13 0.09
CA THR A 77 3.88 4.50 1.40
C THR A 77 5.31 4.65 1.90
N TYR A 78 6.29 4.49 1.00
CA TYR A 78 7.70 4.71 1.32
C TYR A 78 8.01 6.19 1.57
N ALA A 79 7.36 7.12 0.84
CA ALA A 79 7.48 8.54 1.15
C ALA A 79 6.95 8.87 2.55
N PHE A 80 5.81 8.29 2.95
CA PHE A 80 5.29 8.43 4.32
C PHE A 80 6.22 7.83 5.37
N PHE A 81 6.77 6.64 5.12
CA PHE A 81 7.77 6.01 5.98
C PHE A 81 8.93 6.97 6.23
N ARG A 82 9.56 7.51 5.17
CA ARG A 82 10.72 8.40 5.32
C ARG A 82 10.39 9.69 6.08
N VAL A 83 9.19 10.25 5.89
CA VAL A 83 8.75 11.43 6.65
C VAL A 83 8.67 11.10 8.14
N LEU A 84 8.06 9.97 8.51
CA LEU A 84 7.93 9.56 9.91
C LEU A 84 9.29 9.17 10.52
N ASP A 85 10.11 8.44 9.77
CA ASP A 85 11.45 7.99 10.17
C ASP A 85 12.41 9.18 10.40
N ALA A 86 12.31 10.22 9.57
CA ALA A 86 13.02 11.48 9.77
C ALA A 86 12.44 12.35 10.92
N GLY A 87 11.47 11.84 11.68
CA GLY A 87 10.89 12.52 12.85
C GLY A 87 9.86 13.60 12.53
N TYR A 88 9.44 13.73 11.26
CA TYR A 88 8.41 14.69 10.86
C TYR A 88 7.00 14.17 11.14
N THR A 89 6.04 15.07 10.99
CA THR A 89 4.62 14.81 11.25
C THR A 89 3.82 14.76 9.95
N ILE A 90 2.96 13.75 9.81
CA ILE A 90 1.95 13.69 8.76
C ILE A 90 0.59 14.06 9.34
N SER A 91 -0.12 15.00 8.72
CA SER A 91 -1.47 15.40 9.14
C SER A 91 -2.52 14.96 8.13
N TYR A 92 -3.51 14.20 8.59
CA TYR A 92 -4.70 13.86 7.82
C TYR A 92 -5.74 14.96 7.95
N ASN A 93 -6.09 15.59 6.83
CA ASN A 93 -7.13 16.62 6.76
C ASN A 93 -8.40 16.04 6.12
N PRO A 94 -9.48 15.81 6.89
CA PRO A 94 -10.72 15.24 6.36
C PRO A 94 -11.47 16.19 5.42
N ARG A 95 -11.09 17.48 5.35
CA ARG A 95 -11.67 18.46 4.42
C ARG A 95 -11.06 18.40 3.02
N ALA A 96 -9.89 17.77 2.86
CA ALA A 96 -9.22 17.60 1.57
C ALA A 96 -9.78 16.38 0.83
N LEU A 97 -11.08 16.45 0.48
CA LEU A 97 -11.82 15.35 -0.12
C LEU A 97 -11.43 15.15 -1.59
N VAL A 98 -11.23 13.88 -1.96
CA VAL A 98 -11.08 13.45 -3.35
C VAL A 98 -12.00 12.27 -3.62
N TRP A 99 -12.61 12.29 -4.80
CA TRP A 99 -13.37 11.17 -5.33
C TRP A 99 -12.45 10.27 -6.16
N HIS A 100 -12.49 8.97 -5.90
CA HIS A 100 -11.72 7.99 -6.63
C HIS A 100 -12.65 7.01 -7.33
N ARG A 101 -12.21 6.54 -8.49
CA ARG A 101 -12.94 5.53 -9.25
C ARG A 101 -12.31 4.17 -9.06
N HIS A 102 -13.10 3.24 -8.53
CA HIS A 102 -12.72 1.83 -8.40
C HIS A 102 -12.74 1.11 -9.76
N ARG A 103 -11.99 0.03 -9.88
CA ARG A 103 -12.04 -0.84 -11.06
C ARG A 103 -13.45 -1.42 -11.19
N ARG A 104 -14.03 -1.35 -12.39
CA ARG A 104 -15.41 -1.81 -12.67
C ARG A 104 -15.50 -3.33 -12.80
N ASP A 105 -14.47 -3.96 -13.33
CA ASP A 105 -14.42 -5.41 -13.55
C ASP A 105 -13.56 -6.14 -12.51
N MET A 106 -13.95 -7.39 -12.22
CA MET A 106 -13.28 -8.19 -11.21
C MET A 106 -11.83 -8.54 -11.57
N GLN A 107 -11.52 -8.73 -12.85
CA GLN A 107 -10.19 -9.12 -13.29
C GLN A 107 -9.18 -7.98 -13.04
N SER A 108 -9.54 -6.75 -13.39
CA SER A 108 -8.76 -5.55 -13.12
C SER A 108 -8.62 -5.28 -11.63
N LEU A 109 -9.67 -5.53 -10.83
CA LEU A 109 -9.57 -5.45 -9.38
C LEU A 109 -8.55 -6.46 -8.84
N ILE A 110 -8.63 -7.73 -9.23
CA ILE A 110 -7.69 -8.78 -8.80
C ILE A 110 -6.25 -8.41 -9.20
N SER A 111 -6.05 -7.90 -10.42
CA SER A 111 -4.74 -7.44 -10.90
C SER A 111 -4.20 -6.28 -10.05
N THR A 112 -5.07 -5.31 -9.72
CA THR A 112 -4.72 -4.15 -8.89
C THR A 112 -4.32 -4.58 -7.47
N LEU A 113 -5.09 -5.46 -6.83
CA LEU A 113 -4.79 -5.97 -5.50
C LEU A 113 -3.51 -6.80 -5.48
N ARG A 114 -3.26 -7.60 -6.51
CA ARG A 114 -1.96 -8.29 -6.66
C ARG A 114 -0.81 -7.30 -6.73
N GLY A 115 -0.97 -6.18 -7.44
CA GLY A 115 0.00 -5.09 -7.49
C GLY A 115 0.27 -4.48 -6.11
N TYR A 116 -0.77 -4.17 -5.35
CA TYR A 116 -0.64 -3.64 -3.98
C TYR A 116 0.06 -4.60 -3.03
N ASN A 117 -0.18 -5.90 -3.17
CA ASN A 117 0.47 -6.92 -2.35
C ASN A 117 1.97 -7.01 -2.66
N VAL A 118 2.35 -7.04 -3.95
CA VAL A 118 3.77 -6.98 -4.35
C VAL A 118 4.42 -5.69 -3.81
N GLY A 119 3.78 -4.54 -4.02
CA GLY A 119 4.29 -3.25 -3.55
C GLY A 119 4.47 -3.18 -2.04
N THR A 120 3.52 -3.71 -1.26
CA THR A 120 3.59 -3.76 0.21
C THR A 120 4.84 -4.52 0.66
N TYR A 121 5.10 -5.70 0.09
CA TYR A 121 6.26 -6.49 0.48
C TYR A 121 7.58 -5.94 -0.08
N VAL A 122 7.58 -5.32 -1.26
CA VAL A 122 8.75 -4.60 -1.77
C VAL A 122 9.10 -3.43 -0.84
N PHE A 123 8.09 -2.69 -0.36
CA PHE A 123 8.27 -1.64 0.65
C PHE A 123 8.87 -2.18 1.95
N LEU A 124 8.32 -3.27 2.50
CA LEU A 124 8.87 -3.89 3.70
C LEU A 124 10.32 -4.38 3.48
N LEU A 125 10.61 -4.95 2.31
CA LEU A 125 11.96 -5.35 1.94
C LEU A 125 12.91 -4.15 1.85
N ARG A 126 12.45 -3.01 1.31
CA ARG A 126 13.20 -1.75 1.27
C ARG A 126 13.53 -1.26 2.69
N CYS A 127 12.55 -1.24 3.59
CA CYS A 127 12.75 -0.89 5.01
C CYS A 127 13.79 -1.81 5.67
N LEU A 128 13.71 -3.11 5.44
CA LEU A 128 14.66 -4.07 6.01
C LEU A 128 16.08 -3.89 5.45
N LEU A 129 16.24 -3.73 4.14
CA LEU A 129 17.55 -3.71 3.49
C LEU A 129 18.27 -2.36 3.64
N GLU A 130 17.55 -1.26 3.51
CA GLU A 130 18.17 0.08 3.52
C GLU A 130 18.16 0.73 4.89
N HIS A 131 17.06 0.58 5.63
CA HIS A 131 16.89 1.22 6.94
C HIS A 131 17.24 0.27 8.09
N ARG A 132 17.50 -1.01 7.80
CA ARG A 132 17.81 -2.06 8.78
C ARG A 132 16.75 -2.19 9.87
N ASP A 133 15.50 -1.90 9.52
CA ASP A 133 14.39 -1.90 10.46
C ASP A 133 13.82 -3.32 10.64
N PRO A 134 14.02 -3.98 11.80
CA PRO A 134 13.48 -5.32 12.03
C PRO A 134 11.96 -5.33 12.17
N ALA A 135 11.31 -4.18 12.43
CA ALA A 135 9.85 -4.10 12.46
C ALA A 135 9.23 -4.47 11.11
N ALA A 136 9.97 -4.32 10.00
CA ALA A 136 9.56 -4.78 8.68
C ALA A 136 9.26 -6.29 8.62
N ILE A 137 10.04 -7.12 9.33
CA ILE A 137 9.83 -8.57 9.40
C ILE A 137 8.54 -8.86 10.15
N HIS A 138 8.37 -8.23 11.32
CA HIS A 138 7.17 -8.41 12.14
C HIS A 138 5.91 -7.92 11.42
N ALA A 139 5.98 -6.78 10.74
CA ALA A 139 4.89 -6.25 9.92
C ALA A 139 4.55 -7.21 8.76
N GLY A 140 5.55 -7.76 8.07
CA GLY A 140 5.34 -8.72 6.99
C GLY A 140 4.68 -10.02 7.45
N LEU A 141 5.12 -10.56 8.59
CA LEU A 141 4.53 -11.75 9.22
C LEU A 141 3.12 -11.48 9.74
N TRP A 142 2.90 -10.33 10.37
CA TRP A 142 1.59 -9.92 10.85
C TRP A 142 0.61 -9.76 9.70
N TRP A 143 1.04 -9.12 8.61
CA TRP A 143 0.22 -8.89 7.43
C TRP A 143 -0.13 -10.22 6.74
N LEU A 144 0.86 -11.12 6.57
CA LEU A 144 0.62 -12.48 6.07
C LEU A 144 -0.42 -13.22 6.92
N ARG A 145 -0.24 -13.23 8.25
CA ARG A 145 -1.14 -13.88 9.19
C ARG A 145 -2.54 -13.26 9.16
N TYR A 146 -2.64 -11.94 9.12
CA TYR A 146 -3.90 -11.21 9.07
C TYR A 146 -4.70 -11.61 7.83
N HIS A 147 -4.07 -11.67 6.65
CA HIS A 147 -4.76 -12.10 5.43
C HIS A 147 -5.18 -13.56 5.47
N LEU A 148 -4.30 -14.47 5.90
CA LEU A 148 -4.64 -15.88 6.05
C LEU A 148 -5.84 -16.09 7.00
N LEU A 149 -5.81 -15.46 8.18
CA LEU A 149 -6.90 -15.55 9.16
C LEU A 149 -8.18 -14.89 8.64
N ARG A 150 -8.08 -13.73 7.99
CA ARG A 150 -9.22 -13.03 7.39
C ARG A 150 -9.90 -13.89 6.32
N ASN A 151 -9.11 -14.59 5.51
CA ASN A 151 -9.60 -15.44 4.43
C ASN A 151 -10.25 -16.72 5.00
N LEU A 152 -9.66 -17.34 6.02
CA LEU A 152 -10.25 -18.48 6.74
C LEU A 152 -11.59 -18.09 7.41
N TRP A 153 -11.62 -16.99 8.17
CA TRP A 153 -12.83 -16.52 8.85
C TRP A 153 -13.98 -16.19 7.89
N ARG A 154 -13.67 -15.65 6.72
CA ARG A 154 -14.68 -15.31 5.70
C ARG A 154 -15.18 -16.54 4.95
N GLY A 155 -14.33 -17.54 4.72
CA GLY A 155 -14.73 -18.83 4.17
C GLY A 155 -15.72 -19.58 5.05
N ILE A 156 -15.54 -19.53 6.38
CA ILE A 156 -16.43 -20.18 7.35
C ILE A 156 -17.81 -19.49 7.45
N ARG A 157 -17.87 -18.16 7.27
CA ARG A 157 -19.12 -17.38 7.45
C ARG A 157 -20.04 -17.32 6.23
N GLY A 158 -19.74 -18.01 5.13
CA GLY A 158 -20.67 -18.23 4.01
C GLY A 158 -21.25 -16.97 3.36
N LYS A 159 -20.62 -15.80 3.47
CA LYS A 159 -21.14 -14.56 2.87
C LYS A 159 -20.98 -14.62 1.34
N ARG A 160 -22.10 -14.56 0.61
CA ARG A 160 -22.28 -14.70 -0.86
C ARG A 160 -21.39 -13.84 -1.78
N LYS A 161 -20.61 -12.87 -1.27
CA LYS A 161 -19.61 -12.11 -2.03
C LYS A 161 -18.19 -12.46 -1.55
N THR A 162 -17.89 -13.75 -1.49
CA THR A 162 -16.56 -14.26 -1.12
C THR A 162 -15.54 -13.71 -2.11
N GLN A 163 -14.44 -13.16 -1.59
CA GLN A 163 -13.27 -12.90 -2.43
C GLN A 163 -12.88 -14.23 -3.09
N PRO A 164 -12.59 -14.25 -4.40
CA PRO A 164 -12.18 -15.49 -5.05
C PRO A 164 -11.00 -16.08 -4.29
N LEU A 165 -10.97 -17.39 -4.05
CA LEU A 165 -9.76 -18.08 -3.56
C LEU A 165 -8.54 -17.75 -4.42
N ALA A 166 -8.78 -17.46 -5.71
CA ALA A 166 -7.80 -16.94 -6.66
C ALA A 166 -7.15 -15.61 -6.19
N LEU A 167 -7.87 -14.74 -5.48
CA LEU A 167 -7.29 -13.54 -4.87
C LEU A 167 -6.25 -13.96 -3.84
N THR A 168 -6.64 -14.76 -2.84
CA THR A 168 -5.78 -15.24 -1.73
C THR A 168 -4.54 -15.96 -2.24
N LEU A 169 -4.71 -16.90 -3.17
CA LEU A 169 -3.60 -17.62 -3.79
C LEU A 169 -2.69 -16.68 -4.57
N SER A 170 -3.24 -15.68 -5.24
CA SER A 170 -2.42 -14.69 -5.94
C SER A 170 -1.65 -13.76 -5.00
N GLU A 171 -2.13 -13.53 -3.78
CA GLU A 171 -1.39 -12.79 -2.74
C GLU A 171 -0.16 -13.59 -2.30
N LEU A 172 -0.33 -14.91 -2.09
CA LEU A 172 0.76 -15.82 -1.73
C LEU A 172 1.76 -16.03 -2.87
N CYS A 173 1.29 -16.13 -4.12
CA CYS A 173 2.21 -16.21 -5.27
C CYS A 173 2.97 -14.90 -5.48
N GLY A 174 2.34 -13.75 -5.23
CA GLY A 174 2.97 -12.43 -5.38
C GLY A 174 4.18 -12.25 -4.47
N LEU A 175 4.20 -12.88 -3.30
CA LEU A 175 5.33 -12.91 -2.37
C LEU A 175 6.61 -13.50 -2.99
N LEU A 176 6.48 -14.56 -3.80
CA LEU A 176 7.63 -15.20 -4.46
C LEU A 176 8.27 -14.28 -5.50
N ASP A 177 7.49 -13.36 -6.07
CA ASP A 177 7.96 -12.39 -7.05
C ASP A 177 8.63 -11.17 -6.40
N VAL A 178 8.48 -10.94 -5.09
CA VAL A 178 8.94 -9.71 -4.39
C VAL A 178 10.44 -9.45 -4.55
N PRO A 179 11.37 -10.41 -4.29
CA PRO A 179 12.80 -10.12 -4.43
C PRO A 179 13.17 -9.78 -5.89
N ARG A 180 12.55 -10.48 -6.85
CA ARG A 180 12.79 -10.24 -8.29
C ARG A 180 12.23 -8.88 -8.71
N ALA A 181 11.03 -8.54 -8.24
CA ALA A 181 10.39 -7.25 -8.47
C ALA A 181 11.25 -6.10 -7.93
N TYR A 182 11.77 -6.23 -6.71
CA TYR A 182 12.66 -5.22 -6.12
C TYR A 182 13.94 -5.04 -6.94
N ILE A 183 14.68 -6.12 -7.21
CA ILE A 183 15.94 -6.06 -7.97
C ILE A 183 15.73 -5.45 -9.36
N ARG A 184 14.67 -5.87 -10.08
CA ARG A 184 14.38 -5.34 -11.42
C ARG A 184 13.99 -3.87 -11.38
N SER A 185 13.30 -3.42 -10.34
CA SER A 185 12.90 -2.03 -10.20
C SER A 185 14.12 -1.13 -9.98
N VAL A 186 15.00 -1.52 -9.06
CA VAL A 186 16.25 -0.78 -8.80
C VAL A 186 17.14 -0.72 -10.04
N ARG A 187 17.29 -1.83 -10.79
CA ARG A 187 18.09 -1.86 -12.02
C ARG A 187 17.53 -0.93 -13.11
N ARG A 188 16.22 -0.96 -13.35
CA ARG A 188 15.58 -0.10 -14.35
C ARG A 188 15.78 1.38 -14.05
N GLU A 189 15.69 1.75 -12.77
CA GLU A 189 15.89 3.13 -12.33
C GLU A 189 17.34 3.59 -12.56
N GLN A 190 18.32 2.72 -12.25
CA GLN A 190 19.74 2.98 -12.52
C GLN A 190 20.04 3.12 -14.02
N GLU A 191 19.34 2.37 -14.88
CA GLU A 191 19.47 2.46 -16.33
C GLU A 191 18.82 3.74 -16.89
N ALA A 192 17.69 4.17 -16.34
CA ALA A 192 16.97 5.37 -16.77
C ALA A 192 17.59 6.69 -16.24
N GLY A 193 18.44 6.61 -15.22
CA GLY A 193 19.20 7.74 -14.68
C GLY A 193 20.59 7.95 -15.32
N ARG A 194 20.98 7.10 -16.28
CA ARG A 194 22.16 7.28 -17.15
C ARG A 194 21.76 8.02 -18.42
#